data_AF-A0A480BVT0-F1
#
_entry.id   AF-A0A480BVT0-F1
#
_cell.length_a   1.000
_cell.length_b   1.000
_cell.length_c   1.000
_cell.angle_alpha   90.00
_cell.angle_beta   90.00
_cell.angle_gamma   90.00
#
_symmetry.space_group_name_H-M   'P 1'
#
loop_
_entity.id
_entity.type
_entity.pdbx_description
1 polymer ?
#
loop_
_entity_poly.entity_id
_entity_poly.type
_entity_poly.pdbx_seq_one_letter_code
_entity_poly.pdbx_strand_id
1 'polypeptide(L)'
;MRRRRRPLRWLRRALAYTLLIWVAVTAGTVLALRWLPPPTSSFILQNRIVALQAGYGFYPYPHQWVDYERIAPAMALAVVAAEDQRF
;
A
#
# COMPACT_ATOMS: atom_id res chain seq x y z
N MET A 1 -34.17 37.51 -13.94
CA MET A 1 -32.85 36.88 -13.67
C MET A 1 -33.00 35.74 -12.66
N ARG A 2 -33.19 34.48 -13.12
CA ARG A 2 -33.49 33.33 -12.25
C ARG A 2 -32.17 32.69 -11.77
N ARG A 3 -31.75 33.01 -10.53
CA ARG A 3 -30.54 32.46 -9.89
C ARG A 3 -30.59 30.92 -9.85
N ARG A 4 -29.79 30.27 -10.69
CA ARG A 4 -29.48 28.82 -10.66
C ARG A 4 -28.80 28.48 -9.32
N ARG A 5 -29.56 28.21 -8.26
CA ARG A 5 -29.04 27.73 -6.95
C ARG A 5 -28.96 26.19 -6.85
N ARG A 6 -29.01 25.46 -7.97
CA ARG A 6 -28.92 23.99 -8.00
C ARG A 6 -27.52 23.34 -8.06
N PRO A 7 -26.39 24.00 -8.39
CA PRO A 7 -25.12 23.27 -8.58
C PRO A 7 -24.43 22.85 -7.27
N LEU A 8 -24.63 23.59 -6.19
CA LEU A 8 -23.90 23.37 -4.93
C LEU A 8 -24.32 22.08 -4.21
N ARG A 9 -25.60 21.71 -4.29
CA ARG A 9 -26.10 20.44 -3.70
C ARG A 9 -25.54 19.21 -4.42
N TRP A 10 -25.40 19.30 -5.74
CA TRP A 10 -24.80 18.22 -6.55
C TRP A 10 -23.30 18.11 -6.31
N LEU A 11 -22.59 19.24 -6.27
CA LEU A 11 -21.16 19.26 -5.93
C LEU A 11 -20.89 18.68 -4.53
N ARG A 12 -21.68 19.08 -3.52
CA ARG A 12 -21.54 18.54 -2.16
C ARG A 12 -21.78 17.04 -2.09
N ARG A 13 -22.77 16.53 -2.84
CA ARG A 13 -23.03 15.09 -2.94
C ARG A 13 -21.89 14.36 -3.64
N ALA A 14 -21.40 14.89 -4.76
CA ALA A 14 -20.27 14.32 -5.47
C ALA A 14 -19.04 14.22 -4.54
N LEU A 15 -18.66 15.31 -3.87
CA LEU A 15 -17.56 15.32 -2.91
C LEU A 15 -17.77 14.32 -1.76
N ALA A 16 -18.98 14.25 -1.21
CA ALA A 16 -19.29 13.29 -0.14
C ALA A 16 -19.14 11.83 -0.62
N TYR A 17 -19.64 11.49 -1.81
CA TYR A 17 -19.46 10.16 -2.39
C TYR A 17 -18.00 9.88 -2.72
N THR A 18 -17.26 10.84 -3.27
CA THR A 18 -15.82 10.70 -3.53
C THR A 18 -15.06 10.41 -2.23
N LEU A 19 -15.34 11.16 -1.17
CA LEU A 19 -14.72 10.94 0.14
C LEU A 19 -15.09 9.56 0.70
N LEU A 20 -16.37 9.18 0.61
CA LEU A 20 -16.84 7.87 1.08
C LEU A 20 -16.17 6.72 0.33
N ILE A 21 -16.08 6.81 -1.00
CA ILE A 21 -15.40 5.81 -1.83
C ILE A 21 -13.91 5.76 -1.48
N TRP A 22 -13.26 6.91 -1.32
CA TRP A 22 -11.84 6.97 -0.95
C TRP A 22 -11.58 6.29 0.40
N VAL A 23 -12.39 6.59 1.42
CA VAL A 23 -12.31 5.90 2.73
C VAL A 23 -12.59 4.41 2.59
N ALA A 24 -13.63 4.01 1.85
CA ALA A 24 -13.98 2.61 1.66
C ALA A 24 -12.87 1.82 0.95
N VAL A 25 -12.25 2.40 -0.08
CA VAL A 25 -11.16 1.76 -0.83
C VAL A 25 -9.91 1.64 0.02
N THR A 26 -9.51 2.72 0.71
CA THR A 26 -8.29 2.72 1.55
C THR A 26 -8.45 1.80 2.75
N ALA A 27 -9.50 1.96 3.55
CA ALA A 27 -9.76 1.09 4.70
C ALA A 27 -10.03 -0.36 4.27
N GLY A 28 -10.78 -0.56 3.19
CA GLY A 28 -11.05 -1.88 2.63
C GLY A 28 -9.77 -2.60 2.19
N THR A 29 -8.82 -1.88 1.59
CA THR A 29 -7.51 -2.44 1.23
C THR A 29 -6.72 -2.85 2.48
N VAL A 30 -6.65 -1.99 3.49
CA VAL A 30 -5.97 -2.31 4.76
C VAL A 30 -6.60 -3.54 5.44
N LEU A 31 -7.93 -3.62 5.46
CA LEU A 31 -8.65 -4.77 6.00
C LEU A 31 -8.37 -6.04 5.19
N ALA A 32 -8.37 -5.97 3.86
CA ALA A 32 -8.05 -7.11 3.02
C ALA A 32 -6.64 -7.66 3.31
N LEU A 33 -5.66 -6.76 3.47
CA LEU A 33 -4.27 -7.10 3.80
C LEU A 33 -4.08 -7.71 5.20
N ARG A 34 -5.09 -7.68 6.07
CA ARG A 34 -5.06 -8.39 7.35
C ARG A 34 -5.01 -9.91 7.17
N TRP A 35 -5.67 -10.41 6.13
CA TRP A 35 -5.79 -11.85 5.87
C TRP A 35 -5.07 -12.29 4.60
N LEU A 36 -4.91 -11.36 3.64
CA LEU A 36 -4.21 -11.64 2.40
C LEU A 36 -2.77 -11.14 2.49
N PRO A 37 -1.78 -11.99 2.16
CA PRO A 37 -0.41 -11.53 2.02
C PRO A 37 -0.33 -10.41 0.97
N PRO A 38 0.41 -9.31 1.23
CA PRO A 38 0.51 -8.25 0.24
C PRO A 38 1.24 -8.77 -1.01
N PRO A 39 0.71 -8.49 -2.22
CA PRO A 39 1.28 -9.02 -3.46
C PRO A 39 2.63 -8.39 -3.82
N THR A 40 2.99 -7.28 -3.17
CA THR A 40 4.23 -6.54 -3.38
C THR A 40 4.54 -5.67 -2.16
N SER A 41 5.75 -5.13 -2.09
CA SER A 41 6.19 -4.14 -1.11
C SER A 41 6.88 -2.97 -1.82
N SER A 42 7.07 -1.86 -1.11
CA SER A 42 7.84 -0.72 -1.65
C SER A 42 9.24 -1.16 -2.09
N PHE A 43 9.89 -2.03 -1.32
CA PHE A 43 11.20 -2.60 -1.65
C PHE A 43 11.17 -3.39 -2.98
N ILE A 44 10.18 -4.27 -3.16
CA ILE A 44 10.02 -5.06 -4.39
C ILE A 44 9.80 -4.12 -5.59
N LEU A 45 8.95 -3.10 -5.45
CA LEU A 45 8.67 -2.15 -6.53
C LEU A 45 9.91 -1.32 -6.90
N GLN A 46 10.65 -0.82 -5.92
CA GLN A 46 11.88 -0.06 -6.15
C GLN A 46 12.93 -0.89 -6.89
N ASN A 47 13.17 -2.13 -6.44
CA ASN A 47 14.09 -3.05 -7.12
C ASN A 47 13.66 -3.34 -8.56
N ARG A 48 12.35 -3.52 -8.80
CA ARG A 48 11.82 -3.71 -10.16
C ARG A 48 12.03 -2.48 -11.04
N ILE A 49 11.82 -1.27 -10.53
CA ILE A 49 12.04 -0.03 -11.28
C ILE A 49 13.50 0.10 -11.66
N VAL A 50 14.43 -0.11 -10.71
CA VAL A 50 15.88 -0.06 -10.97
C VAL A 50 16.29 -1.10 -12.01
N ALA A 51 15.77 -2.33 -11.90
CA ALA A 51 16.07 -3.39 -12.84
C ALA A 51 15.57 -3.08 -14.27
N LEU A 52 14.38 -2.50 -14.40
CA LEU A 52 13.84 -2.07 -15.68
C LEU A 52 14.70 -0.95 -16.29
N GLN A 53 15.13 0.02 -15.48
CA GLN A 53 16.01 1.11 -15.92
C GLN A 53 17.38 0.61 -16.38
N ALA A 54 17.91 -0.43 -15.73
CA ALA A 54 19.18 -1.05 -16.08
C ALA A 54 19.08 -2.07 -17.25
N GLY A 55 17.89 -2.26 -17.83
CA GLY A 55 17.69 -3.14 -18.99
C GLY A 55 17.59 -4.63 -18.66
N TYR A 56 17.50 -5.01 -17.38
CA TYR A 56 17.34 -6.41 -16.95
C TYR A 56 15.93 -6.98 -17.17
N GLY A 57 14.96 -6.13 -17.53
CA GLY A 57 13.58 -6.55 -17.77
C GLY A 57 12.81 -6.92 -16.50
N PHE A 58 11.65 -7.56 -16.67
CA PHE A 58 10.82 -8.03 -15.55
C PHE A 58 11.26 -9.43 -15.13
N TYR A 59 11.68 -9.59 -13.88
CA TYR A 59 11.97 -10.89 -13.28
C TYR A 59 11.02 -11.21 -12.11
N PRO A 60 10.76 -12.50 -11.84
CA PRO A 60 10.00 -12.91 -10.65
C PRO A 60 10.85 -12.62 -9.40
N TYR A 61 10.31 -11.81 -8.50
CA TYR A 61 10.93 -11.54 -7.20
C TYR A 61 10.54 -12.67 -6.23
N PRO A 62 11.47 -13.55 -5.81
CA PRO A 62 11.14 -14.63 -4.89
C PRO A 62 10.77 -14.03 -3.54
N HIS A 63 9.53 -14.23 -3.11
CA HIS A 63 9.05 -13.84 -1.79
C HIS A 63 8.11 -14.93 -1.28
N GLN A 64 8.25 -15.26 -0.01
CA GLN A 64 7.43 -16.26 0.66
C GLN A 64 6.94 -15.66 1.97
N TRP A 65 5.63 -15.64 2.14
CA TRP A 65 5.01 -15.22 3.39
C TRP A 65 5.07 -16.38 4.37
N VAL A 66 5.58 -16.09 5.57
CA VAL A 66 5.66 -17.04 6.68
C VAL A 66 5.07 -16.38 7.92
N ASP A 67 4.36 -17.17 8.71
CA ASP A 67 3.79 -16.69 9.97
C ASP A 67 4.90 -16.25 10.92
N TYR A 68 4.63 -15.22 11.72
CA TYR A 68 5.61 -14.60 12.60
C TYR A 68 6.19 -15.60 13.60
N GLU A 69 5.37 -16.52 14.09
CA GLU A 69 5.73 -17.58 15.03
C GLU A 69 6.73 -18.59 14.45
N ARG A 70 6.84 -18.65 13.11
CA ARG A 70 7.80 -19.52 12.41
C ARG A 70 9.14 -18.83 12.18
N ILE A 71 9.25 -17.54 12.46
CA ILE A 71 10.49 -16.76 12.34
C ILE A 71 11.29 -16.92 13.65
N ALA A 72 12.59 -17.19 13.53
CA ALA A 72 13.46 -17.28 14.70
C ALA A 72 13.43 -15.95 15.50
N PRO A 73 13.22 -15.97 16.83
CA PRO A 73 13.10 -14.73 17.63
C PRO A 73 14.27 -13.75 17.47
N ALA A 74 15.49 -14.28 17.31
CA ALA A 74 16.69 -13.48 17.06
C ALA A 74 16.63 -12.70 15.74
N MET A 75 15.91 -13.20 14.73
CA MET A 75 15.77 -12.52 13.45
C MET A 75 14.95 -11.25 13.55
N ALA A 76 13.91 -11.23 14.39
CA ALA A 76 13.14 -10.01 14.63
C ALA A 76 14.03 -8.89 15.20
N LEU A 77 14.90 -9.21 16.15
CA LEU A 77 15.88 -8.28 16.72
C LEU A 77 16.92 -7.85 15.70
N ALA A 78 17.46 -8.78 14.91
CA ALA A 78 18.48 -8.48 13.92
C ALA A 78 17.96 -7.58 12.77
N VAL A 79 16.70 -7.72 12.35
CA VAL A 79 16.09 -6.80 11.37
C VAL A 79 15.98 -5.39 11.94
N VAL A 80 15.53 -5.25 13.18
CA VAL A 80 15.45 -3.94 13.85
C VAL A 80 16.83 -3.31 13.94
N ALA A 81 17.85 -4.07 14.36
CA ALA A 81 19.22 -3.57 14.45
C ALA A 81 19.84 -3.22 13.09
N ALA A 82 19.45 -3.90 12.01
CA ALA A 82 19.94 -3.63 10.66
C ALA A 82 19.30 -2.39 10.01
N GLU A 83 18.01 -2.17 10.26
CA GLU A 83 17.25 -1.02 9.70
C GLU A 83 17.43 0.25 10.53
N ASP A 84 17.66 0.12 11.83
CA ASP A 84 17.84 1.29 12.69
C ASP A 84 19.27 1.82 12.64
N GLN A 85 19.47 2.87 11.83
CA GLN A 85 20.73 3.62 11.77
C GLN A 85 20.87 4.66 12.91
N ARG A 86 19.93 4.73 13.85
CA ARG A 86 19.83 5.80 14.86
C ARG A 86 19.59 5.31 16.30
N PHE A 87 19.74 4.03 16.58
CA PHE A 87 19.98 3.57 17.96
C PHE A 87 21.40 3.89 18.43
#